data_AF-A0A562K5Y9-F1
#
_entry.id   AF-A0A562K5Y9-F1
#
_cell.length_a   1.000
_cell.length_b   1.000
_cell.length_c   1.000
_cell.angle_alpha   90.00
_cell.angle_beta   90.00
_cell.angle_gamma   90.00
#
_symmetry.space_group_name_H-M   'P 1'
#
loop_
_entity.id
_entity.type
_entity.pdbx_description
1 polymer ?
#
loop_
_entity_poly.entity_id
_entity_poly.type
_entity_poly.pdbx_seq_one_letter_code
_entity_poly.pdbx_strand_id
1 'polypeptide(L)'
;MNLNDNIVGDIRQFNRFYTNILGLLDKHVFKAGYSLTESRVILEIGFMGQCIANDLVEKLDIDRSYMSRIISKLIKEGLLIKENSTA
;
A
#
# COMPACT_ATOMS: atom_id res chain seq x y z
N MET A 1 -19.58 -18.08 -14.25
CA MET A 1 -18.20 -18.56 -14.51
C MET A 1 -17.80 -19.41 -13.31
N ASN A 2 -17.90 -20.74 -13.41
CA ASN A 2 -17.48 -21.66 -12.33
C ASN A 2 -15.95 -21.76 -12.38
N LEU A 3 -15.26 -20.82 -11.74
CA LEU A 3 -13.87 -21.06 -11.35
C LEU A 3 -13.93 -22.22 -10.35
N ASN A 4 -13.35 -23.38 -10.70
CA ASN A 4 -13.35 -24.57 -9.84
C ASN A 4 -13.07 -24.16 -8.38
N ASP A 5 -14.03 -24.40 -7.48
CA ASP A 5 -13.95 -23.98 -6.07
C ASP A 5 -12.66 -24.48 -5.40
N ASN A 6 -12.12 -25.60 -5.88
CA ASN A 6 -10.83 -26.15 -5.49
C ASN A 6 -9.67 -25.20 -5.79
N ILE A 7 -9.61 -24.62 -7.00
CA ILE A 7 -8.56 -23.66 -7.39
C ILE A 7 -8.66 -22.39 -6.55
N VAL A 8 -9.87 -21.90 -6.30
CA VAL A 8 -10.09 -20.74 -5.44
C VAL A 8 -9.65 -21.05 -4.00
N GLY A 9 -9.91 -22.26 -3.51
CA GLY A 9 -9.46 -22.76 -2.23
C GLY A 9 -7.93 -22.74 -2.10
N ASP A 10 -7.23 -23.28 -3.10
CA ASP A 10 -5.77 -23.35 -3.14
C ASP A 10 -5.13 -21.97 -3.19
N ILE A 11 -5.63 -21.07 -4.05
CA ILE A 11 -5.15 -19.67 -4.13
C ILE A 11 -5.35 -18.96 -2.79
N ARG A 12 -6.49 -19.14 -2.12
CA ARG A 12 -6.74 -18.53 -0.81
C ARG A 12 -5.82 -19.11 0.27
N GLN A 13 -5.52 -20.41 0.23
CA GLN A 13 -4.59 -21.04 1.16
C GLN A 13 -3.17 -20.51 0.96
N PHE A 14 -2.70 -20.43 -0.28
CA PHE A 14 -1.42 -19.83 -0.64
C PHE A 14 -1.34 -18.37 -0.17
N ASN A 15 -2.35 -17.55 -0.50
CA ASN A 15 -2.38 -16.14 -0.10
C ASN A 15 -2.32 -15.98 1.42
N ARG A 16 -3.07 -16.78 2.20
CA ARG A 16 -3.00 -16.73 3.67
C ARG A 16 -1.63 -17.16 4.20
N PHE A 17 -1.07 -18.24 3.66
CA PHE A 17 0.25 -18.74 4.06
C PHE A 17 1.34 -17.70 3.79
N TYR A 18 1.40 -17.16 2.57
CA TYR A 18 2.39 -16.18 2.15
C TYR A 18 2.23 -14.84 2.90
N THR A 19 1.00 -14.42 3.15
CA THR A 19 0.68 -13.22 3.94
C THR A 19 1.12 -13.35 5.40
N ASN A 20 1.00 -14.56 5.99
CA ASN A 20 1.47 -14.84 7.35
C ASN A 20 3.00 -14.89 7.42
N ILE A 21 3.68 -15.52 6.45
CA ILE A 21 5.16 -15.61 6.41
C ILE A 21 5.80 -14.23 6.31
N LEU A 22 5.30 -13.40 5.40
CA LEU A 22 5.81 -12.05 5.22
C LEU A 22 5.35 -11.10 6.35
N GLY A 23 4.52 -11.58 7.26
CA GLY A 23 3.96 -10.77 8.33
C GLY A 23 3.10 -9.61 7.82
N LEU A 24 2.59 -9.63 6.59
CA LEU A 24 1.95 -8.47 5.94
C LEU A 24 0.68 -8.00 6.68
N LEU A 25 -0.01 -8.88 7.39
CA LEU A 25 -1.16 -8.51 8.23
C LEU A 25 -0.77 -8.15 9.66
N ASP A 26 0.50 -8.31 10.02
CA ASP A 26 1.01 -7.78 11.27
C ASP A 26 0.99 -6.25 11.17
N LYS A 27 0.33 -5.56 12.09
CA LYS A 27 0.30 -4.08 12.10
C LYS A 27 1.69 -3.49 12.33
N HIS A 28 2.69 -4.35 12.55
CA HIS A 28 4.07 -4.01 12.80
C HIS A 28 5.04 -4.68 11.81
N VAL A 29 4.60 -5.04 10.59
CA VAL A 29 5.38 -5.77 9.54
C VAL A 29 6.87 -5.37 9.50
N PHE A 30 7.18 -4.09 9.71
CA PHE A 30 8.54 -3.57 9.60
C PHE A 30 9.14 -3.03 10.91
N LYS A 31 8.50 -3.21 12.08
CA LYS A 31 8.82 -2.51 13.36
C LYS A 31 8.87 -0.97 13.25
N ALA A 32 8.56 -0.44 12.07
CA ALA A 32 8.68 0.97 11.71
C ALA A 32 7.44 1.80 12.08
N GLY A 33 6.40 1.19 12.66
CA GLY A 33 5.17 1.88 13.09
C GLY A 33 4.16 2.18 11.97
N TYR A 34 4.40 1.66 10.76
CA TYR A 34 3.50 1.80 9.61
C TYR A 34 2.62 0.57 9.40
N SER A 35 1.35 0.81 9.07
CA SER A 35 0.47 -0.22 8.53
C SER A 35 0.99 -0.74 7.19
N LEU A 36 0.51 -1.91 6.78
CA LEU A 36 0.81 -2.48 5.46
C LEU A 36 0.50 -1.48 4.33
N THR A 37 -0.65 -0.81 4.41
CA THR A 37 -1.09 0.15 3.38
C THR A 37 -0.15 1.35 3.31
N GLU A 38 0.24 1.92 4.45
CA GLU A 38 1.21 3.02 4.51
C GLU A 38 2.58 2.58 3.96
N SER A 39 3.03 1.37 4.32
CA SER A 39 4.29 0.80 3.83
C SER A 39 4.28 0.60 2.31
N ARG A 40 3.14 0.16 1.74
CA ARG A 40 2.95 0.06 0.29
C ARG A 40 3.02 1.42 -0.40
N VAL A 41 2.44 2.46 0.21
CA VAL A 41 2.52 3.83 -0.33
C VAL A 41 3.96 4.33 -0.35
N ILE A 42 4.71 4.15 0.76
CA ILE A 42 6.13 4.54 0.82
C ILE A 42 6.95 3.81 -0.25
N LEU A 43 6.77 2.49 -0.36
CA LEU A 43 7.49 1.66 -1.32
C LEU A 43 7.19 2.08 -2.77
N GLU A 44 5.92 2.32 -3.08
CA GLU A 44 5.50 2.69 -4.43
C GLU A 44 6.06 4.07 -4.84
N ILE A 45 6.02 5.06 -3.93
CA ILE A 45 6.66 6.36 -4.16
C ILE A 45 8.17 6.18 -4.36
N GLY A 46 8.81 5.32 -3.57
CA GLY A 46 10.23 4.98 -3.73
C GLY A 46 10.57 4.37 -5.11
N PHE A 47 9.65 3.60 -5.70
CA PHE A 47 9.83 3.05 -7.04
C PHE A 47 9.47 4.01 -8.17
N MET A 48 8.44 4.84 -8.00
CA MET A 48 7.97 5.78 -9.02
C MET A 48 8.77 7.09 -9.06
N GLY A 49 9.41 7.47 -7.95
CA GLY A 49 10.05 8.78 -7.80
C GLY A 49 9.00 9.89 -7.63
N GLN A 50 9.07 10.92 -8.47
CA GLN A 50 8.08 12.00 -8.48
C GLN A 50 6.76 11.49 -9.08
N CYS A 51 5.69 11.49 -8.28
CA CYS A 51 4.36 11.07 -8.70
C CYS A 51 3.28 11.95 -8.08
N ILE A 52 2.08 11.96 -8.68
CA ILE A 52 0.92 12.63 -8.07
C ILE A 52 0.06 11.65 -7.29
N ALA A 53 -0.70 12.16 -6.32
CA ALA A 53 -1.54 11.33 -5.46
C ALA A 53 -2.60 10.50 -6.22
N ASN A 54 -3.02 10.95 -7.41
CA ASN A 54 -3.95 10.20 -8.25
C ASN A 54 -3.34 8.90 -8.77
N ASP A 55 -2.06 8.91 -9.16
CA ASP A 55 -1.37 7.73 -9.67
C ASP A 55 -1.33 6.63 -8.59
N LEU A 56 -1.10 7.03 -7.34
CA LEU A 56 -1.08 6.13 -6.19
C LEU A 56 -2.46 5.55 -5.87
N VAL A 57 -3.53 6.35 -6.00
CA VAL A 57 -4.92 5.88 -5.82
C VAL A 57 -5.24 4.78 -6.81
N GLU A 58 -4.94 5.00 -8.09
CA GLU A 58 -5.22 4.04 -9.16
C GLU A 58 -4.36 2.79 -9.03
N LYS A 59 -3.08 2.94 -8.72
CA LYS A 59 -2.14 1.81 -8.67
C LYS A 59 -2.31 0.92 -7.44
N LEU A 60 -2.64 1.52 -6.30
CA LEU A 60 -2.75 0.78 -5.03
C LEU A 60 -4.18 0.37 -4.69
N ASP A 61 -5.18 0.82 -5.46
CA ASP A 61 -6.61 0.62 -5.22
C ASP A 61 -7.02 1.07 -3.81
N ILE A 62 -6.62 2.30 -3.47
CA ILE A 62 -6.88 2.94 -2.17
C ILE A 62 -7.79 4.14 -2.40
N ASP A 63 -8.81 4.31 -1.57
CA ASP A 63 -9.71 5.44 -1.72
C ASP A 63 -8.97 6.79 -1.51
N ARG A 64 -9.42 7.81 -2.26
CA ARG A 64 -8.79 9.13 -2.27
C ARG A 64 -8.73 9.79 -0.89
N SER A 65 -9.75 9.58 -0.05
CA SER A 65 -9.79 10.15 1.30
C SER A 65 -8.72 9.52 2.19
N TYR A 66 -8.55 8.21 2.10
CA TYR A 66 -7.54 7.49 2.86
C TYR A 66 -6.13 7.76 2.34
N MET A 67 -5.92 7.80 1.02
CA MET A 67 -4.64 8.22 0.43
C MET A 67 -4.22 9.61 0.92
N SER A 68 -5.14 10.57 0.94
CA SER A 68 -4.87 11.92 1.46
C SER A 68 -4.45 11.91 2.93
N ARG A 69 -5.10 11.08 3.76
CA ARG A 69 -4.72 10.90 5.18
C ARG A 69 -3.32 10.30 5.32
N ILE A 70 -2.98 9.30 4.52
CA ILE A 70 -1.64 8.67 4.52
C ILE A 70 -0.57 9.69 4.11
N ILE A 71 -0.74 10.37 2.97
CA ILE A 71 0.22 11.37 2.49
C ILE A 71 0.42 12.47 3.53
N SER A 72 -0.66 12.98 4.13
CA SER A 72 -0.58 14.03 5.15
C SER A 72 0.18 13.56 6.40
N LYS A 73 -0.02 12.31 6.83
CA LYS A 73 0.74 11.71 7.95
C LYS A 73 2.22 11.60 7.60
N LEU A 74 2.57 11.08 6.44
CA LEU A 74 3.95 10.89 6.01
C LEU A 74 4.71 12.21 5.82
N ILE A 75 4.05 13.26 5.33
CA ILE A 75 4.62 14.61 5.28
C ILE A 75 4.88 15.14 6.70
N LYS A 76 3.92 14.97 7.62
CA LYS A 76 4.08 15.39 9.03
C LYS A 76 5.25 14.69 9.72
N GLU A 77 5.51 13.44 9.35
CA GLU A 77 6.64 12.64 9.86
C GLU A 77 7.96 12.90 9.11
N GLY A 78 7.96 13.77 8.07
CA GLY A 78 9.15 14.14 7.32
C GLY A 78 9.61 13.09 6.30
N LEU A 79 8.79 12.09 6.00
CA LEU A 79 9.10 11.03 5.02
C LEU A 79 8.78 11.43 3.58
N LEU A 80 7.85 12.36 3.38
CA LEU A 80 7.47 12.85 2.06
C LEU A 80 7.55 14.38 2.01
N ILE A 81 7.88 14.89 0.84
CA ILE A 81 7.83 16.32 0.52
C ILE A 81 6.80 16.50 -0.58
N LYS A 82 5.91 17.49 -0.42
CA LYS A 82 4.99 17.89 -1.47
C LYS A 82 5.60 19.02 -2.26
N GLU A 83 5.84 18.78 -3.54
CA GLU A 83 6.15 19.83 -4.50
C GLU A 83 4.84 20.33 -5.12
N ASN A 84 4.67 21.65 -5.15
CA ASN A 84 3.59 22.23 -5.93
C ASN A 84 4.01 22.18 -7.40
N SER A 85 3.13 21.71 -8.27
CA SER A 85 3.37 21.81 -9.70
C SER A 85 3.52 23.28 -10.04
N THR A 86 4.71 23.68 -10.49
CA THR A 86 4.89 24.97 -11.17
C THR A 86 4.08 24.90 -12.45
N ALA A 87 3.09 25.78 -12.57
CA ALA A 87 2.43 26.07 -13.84
C ALA A 87 3.40 26.80 -14.77
#